data_AF-X1P1R3-F1
#
_entry.id   AF-X1P1R3-F1
#
_cell.length_a   1.000
_cell.length_b   1.000
_cell.length_c   1.000
_cell.angle_alpha   90.00
_cell.angle_beta   90.00
_cell.angle_gamma   90.00
#
_symmetry.space_group_name_H-M   'P 1'
#
loop_
_entity.id
_entity.type
_entity.pdbx_description
1 polymer ?
#
loop_
_entity_poly.entity_id
_entity_poly.type
_entity_poly.pdbx_seq_one_letter_code
_entity_poly.pdbx_strand_id
1 'polypeptide(L)' 'KGEKWLEWISSIIEHKVICAADFMGCRRNLLEAERILWYKKMPVPKGWHEAYARGEADTKLYQVVGR' A
#
# COMPACT_ATOMS: atom_id res chain seq x y z
N LYS A 1 -6.61 -12.35 -5.03
CA LYS A 1 -7.90 -12.72 -4.38
C LYS A 1 -8.50 -11.57 -3.58
N GLY A 2 -7.71 -10.73 -2.88
CA GLY A 2 -8.23 -9.58 -2.12
C GLY A 2 -8.93 -8.50 -2.95
N GLU A 3 -8.37 -8.10 -4.10
CA GLU A 3 -9.00 -7.07 -4.97
C GLU A 3 -10.40 -7.50 -5.50
N LYS A 4 -10.54 -8.76 -5.90
CA LYS A 4 -11.82 -9.33 -6.38
C LYS A 4 -12.83 -9.47 -5.25
N TRP A 5 -12.35 -9.70 -4.02
CA TRP A 5 -13.20 -9.74 -2.84
C TRP A 5 -13.81 -8.36 -2.54
N LEU A 6 -13.06 -7.26 -2.74
CA LEU A 6 -13.58 -5.90 -2.58
C LEU A 6 -14.71 -5.58 -3.56
N GLU A 7 -14.59 -6.06 -4.81
CA GLU A 7 -15.64 -5.92 -5.83
C GLU A 7 -16.87 -6.74 -5.45
N TRP A 8 -16.67 -7.98 -5.04
CA TRP A 8 -17.77 -8.86 -4.63
C TRP A 8 -18.52 -8.31 -3.42
N ILE A 9 -17.83 -7.90 -2.35
CA ILE A 9 -18.50 -7.39 -1.15
C ILE A 9 -19.23 -6.07 -1.43
N SER A 10 -18.67 -5.19 -2.27
CA SER A 10 -19.33 -3.96 -2.69
C SER A 10 -20.57 -4.20 -3.56
N SER A 11 -20.67 -5.36 -4.21
CA SER A 11 -21.85 -5.70 -5.02
C SER A 11 -23.05 -6.19 -4.21
N ILE A 12 -22.85 -6.59 -2.95
CA ILE A 12 -23.90 -7.20 -2.13
C ILE A 12 -24.37 -6.32 -0.97
N ILE A 13 -23.69 -5.20 -0.70
CA ILE A 13 -24.07 -4.27 0.37
C ILE A 13 -24.44 -2.90 -0.22
N GLU A 14 -25.23 -2.12 0.51
CA GLU A 14 -25.67 -0.78 0.08
C GLU A 14 -24.51 0.23 0.01
N HIS A 15 -23.48 0.06 0.85
CA HIS A 15 -22.35 0.97 0.94
C HIS A 15 -21.13 0.48 0.13
N LYS A 16 -20.36 1.40 -0.46
CA LYS A 16 -19.19 1.02 -1.25
C LYS A 16 -18.00 0.70 -0.34
N VAL A 17 -17.46 -0.52 -0.42
CA VAL A 17 -16.18 -0.88 0.23
C VAL A 17 -15.05 -0.60 -0.75
N ILE A 18 -14.19 0.35 -0.40
CA ILE A 18 -13.07 0.75 -1.25
C ILE A 18 -11.74 0.58 -0.51
N CYS A 19 -10.68 0.30 -1.27
CA CYS A 19 -9.32 0.34 -0.73
C CYS A 19 -8.74 1.76 -0.78
N ALA A 20 -7.60 1.98 -0.13
CA ALA A 20 -6.91 3.26 -0.14
C ALA A 20 -6.58 3.74 -1.57
N ALA A 21 -6.20 2.84 -2.48
CA ALA A 21 -5.89 3.22 -3.87
C ALA A 21 -7.12 3.76 -4.61
N ASP A 22 -8.28 3.11 -4.43
CA ASP A 22 -9.55 3.56 -5.01
C ASP A 22 -9.96 4.92 -4.44
N PHE A 23 -9.80 5.11 -3.13
CA PHE A 23 -10.08 6.39 -2.46
C PHE A 23 -9.17 7.52 -2.99
N MET A 24 -7.89 7.22 -3.21
CA MET A 24 -6.90 8.17 -3.72
C MET A 24 -6.97 8.36 -5.24
N GLY A 25 -7.87 7.68 -5.95
CA GLY A 25 -8.00 7.76 -7.41
C GLY A 25 -6.79 7.19 -8.18
N CYS A 26 -5.99 6.34 -7.57
CA CYS A 26 -4.83 5.72 -8.20
C CYS A 26 -5.07 4.25 -8.54
N ARG A 27 -4.21 3.68 -9.40
CA ARG A 27 -4.31 2.27 -9.76
C ARG A 27 -4.14 1.42 -8.49
N ARG A 28 -4.98 0.39 -8.33
CA ARG A 28 -4.83 -0.59 -7.25
C ARG A 28 -3.45 -1.26 -7.33
N ASN A 29 -2.78 -1.31 -6.19
CA ASN A 29 -1.45 -1.90 -6.03
C ASN A 29 -1.57 -3.09 -5.08
N LEU A 30 -0.97 -4.23 -5.41
CA LEU A 30 -0.99 -5.44 -4.60
C LEU A 30 0.14 -5.43 -3.55
N LEU A 31 0.24 -4.38 -2.74
CA LEU A 31 1.38 -4.17 -1.82
C LEU A 31 1.65 -5.37 -0.90
N GLU A 32 0.64 -5.80 -0.13
CA GLU A 32 0.79 -6.93 0.79
C GLU A 32 0.86 -8.28 0.07
N ALA A 33 0.06 -8.47 -0.98
CA ALA A 33 0.07 -9.73 -1.74
C ALA A 33 1.40 -9.95 -2.49
N GLU A 34 2.07 -8.88 -2.89
CA GLU A 34 3.38 -8.89 -3.55
C GLU A 34 4.50 -8.41 -2.63
N ARG A 35 4.33 -8.49 -1.29
CA ARG A 35 5.27 -7.92 -0.31
C ARG A 35 6.73 -8.28 -0.56
N ILE A 36 7.00 -9.55 -0.90
CA ILE A 36 8.37 -10.02 -1.21
C ILE A 36 8.95 -9.31 -2.43
N LEU A 37 8.14 -9.10 -3.47
CA LEU A 37 8.55 -8.36 -4.66
C LEU A 37 8.80 -6.90 -4.33
N TRP A 38 7.96 -6.28 -3.50
CA TRP A 38 8.11 -4.88 -3.10
C TRP A 38 9.37 -4.64 -2.27
N TYR A 39 9.69 -5.50 -1.29
CA TYR A 39 10.95 -5.38 -0.55
C TYR A 39 12.19 -5.56 -1.44
N LYS A 40 12.10 -6.35 -2.51
CA LYS A 40 13.20 -6.46 -3.50
C LYS A 40 13.32 -5.20 -4.36
N LYS A 41 12.20 -4.59 -4.76
CA LYS A 41 12.17 -3.39 -5.61
C LYS A 41 12.55 -2.12 -4.83
N MET A 42 12.08 -2.01 -3.60
CA MET A 42 12.24 -0.85 -2.73
C MET A 42 12.69 -1.33 -1.34
N PRO A 43 13.95 -1.73 -1.19
CA PRO A 43 14.46 -2.19 0.09
C PRO A 43 14.47 -1.07 1.12
N VAL A 44 14.32 -1.45 2.39
CA VAL A 44 14.55 -0.56 3.53
C VAL A 44 15.87 -0.94 4.20
N PRO A 45 16.65 0.03 4.70
CA PRO A 45 17.85 -0.25 5.49
C PRO A 45 17.55 -1.14 6.70
N LYS A 46 18.56 -1.88 7.17
CA LYS A 46 18.45 -2.62 8.43
C LYS A 46 18.14 -1.65 9.58
N GLY A 47 17.17 -1.97 10.42
CA GLY A 47 16.75 -1.12 11.55
C GLY A 47 15.83 0.04 11.18
N TRP A 48 15.35 0.10 9.93
CA TRP A 48 14.53 1.21 9.44
C TRP A 48 13.20 1.34 10.21
N HIS A 49 12.55 0.23 10.56
CA HIS A 49 11.28 0.26 11.28
C HIS A 49 11.41 0.85 12.68
N GLU A 50 12.47 0.50 13.40
CA GLU A 50 12.76 1.03 14.73
C GLU A 50 13.14 2.52 14.67
N ALA A 51 13.92 2.93 13.66
CA ALA A 51 14.25 4.33 13.42
C ALA A 51 13.01 5.15 13.05
N TYR A 52 12.11 4.61 12.22
CA TYR A 52 10.84 5.24 11.87
C TYR A 52 9.96 5.45 13.11
N ALA A 53 9.86 4.45 13.99
CA ALA A 53 9.12 4.55 15.25
C ALA A 53 9.68 5.62 16.21
N ARG A 54 10.99 5.89 16.16
CA ARG A 54 11.64 6.97 16.92
C ARG A 54 11.59 8.34 16.22
N GLY A 55 11.06 8.42 15.00
CA GLY A 55 11.05 9.64 14.19
C GLY A 55 12.40 9.99 13.55
N GLU A 56 13.35 9.05 13.55
CA GLU A 56 14.69 9.21 12.98
C GLU A 56 14.75 8.87 11.47
N ALA A 57 13.74 8.15 10.98
CA ALA A 57 13.57 7.82 9.56
C ALA A 57 12.17 8.24 9.10
N ASP A 58 12.03 8.56 7.82
CA ASP A 58 10.76 8.90 7.19
C ASP A 58 10.57 8.20 5.84
N THR A 59 9.42 8.43 5.21
CA THR A 59 9.07 7.82 3.93
C THR A 59 9.46 8.68 2.72
N LYS A 60 10.13 9.83 2.89
CA LYS A 60 10.38 10.79 1.80
C LYS A 60 11.16 10.16 0.65
N LEU A 61 12.13 9.29 0.93
CA LEU A 61 12.90 8.57 -0.08
C LEU A 61 12.06 7.60 -0.92
N TYR A 62 10.89 7.20 -0.43
CA TYR A 62 9.97 6.29 -1.10
C TYR A 62 8.77 7.02 -1.71
N GLN A 63 8.67 8.33 -1.49
CA GLN A 63 7.66 9.17 -2.15
C GLN A 63 8.13 9.45 -3.56
N VAL A 64 7.47 8.85 -4.54
CA VAL A 64 7.65 9.23 -5.95
C VAL A 64 6.92 10.55 -6.14
N VAL A 65 7.65 11.65 -6.35
CA VAL A 65 7.08 12.89 -6.89
C VAL A 65 6.56 12.54 -8.29
N GLY A 66 5.26 12.77 -8.56
CA GLY A 66 4.51 12.30 -9.74
C GLY A 66 5.25 12.47 -11.08
N ARG A 67 5.18 11.50 -12.00
CA ARG A 67 4.08 11.32 -12.98
C ARG A 67 3.52 12.62 -13.54
#